data_AF-A0A4U0WHX6-F1
#
_entry.id   AF-A0A4U0WHX6-F1
#
_cell.length_a   1.000
_cell.length_b   1.000
_cell.length_c   1.000
_cell.angle_alpha   90.00
_cell.angle_beta   90.00
_cell.angle_gamma   90.00
#
_symmetry.space_group_name_H-M   'P 1'
#
loop_
_entity.id
_entity.type
_entity.pdbx_description
1 polymer ?
#
loop_
_entity_poly.entity_id
_entity_poly.type
_entity_poly.pdbx_seq_one_letter_code
_entity_poly.pdbx_strand_id
1 'polypeptide(L)'
;MSDDPLIEERYAPDQATVQAEHLLGAFLEEYSTPERLRSADLKDIQERYFKHLGLYRRAGWLVKMVDQLLRDPPRPGILRQKNHRYAGYACEVAHLAGVGDYSSDAWRLFCKKSFYAGHQIVVADEWRTLEPKDKNLRRYLERETREEQVRLLTDDVISRMAAVERFSISLKASTTAWAADWVRRQRSARSTTTSRPAEGSIFGLFRQRAYNTVQPSGCDRFLNARLRRPLKYPT
;
A
#
# COMPACT_ATOMS: atom_id res chain seq x y z
N MET A 1 -3.25 -6.26 -15.26
CA MET A 1 -4.40 -6.47 -14.36
C MET A 1 -5.04 -7.76 -14.84
N SER A 2 -4.88 -8.84 -14.08
CA SER A 2 -5.55 -10.10 -14.42
C SER A 2 -6.99 -9.96 -13.99
N ASP A 3 -7.87 -9.76 -14.97
CA ASP A 3 -9.30 -9.98 -14.81
C ASP A 3 -9.47 -11.49 -14.61
N ASP A 4 -9.50 -11.92 -13.35
CA ASP A 4 -9.80 -13.30 -12.98
C ASP A 4 -11.34 -13.40 -12.84
N PRO A 5 -12.06 -13.87 -13.88
CA PRO A 5 -13.53 -13.86 -13.91
C PRO A 5 -14.16 -14.72 -12.80
N LEU A 6 -13.36 -15.57 -12.14
CA LEU A 6 -13.82 -16.43 -11.06
C LEU A 6 -14.00 -15.71 -9.71
N ILE A 7 -13.52 -14.46 -9.58
CA ILE A 7 -13.69 -13.67 -8.35
C ILE A 7 -15.03 -12.91 -8.35
N GLU A 8 -15.48 -12.37 -9.49
CA GLU A 8 -16.73 -11.60 -9.56
C GLU A 8 -17.98 -12.47 -9.40
N GLU A 9 -17.99 -13.68 -9.96
CA GLU A 9 -19.18 -14.55 -9.95
C GLU A 9 -19.55 -15.07 -8.54
N ARG A 10 -18.61 -15.05 -7.58
CA ARG A 10 -18.87 -15.43 -6.18
C ARG A 10 -19.42 -14.29 -5.32
N TYR A 11 -19.61 -13.11 -5.90
CA TYR A 11 -19.88 -11.87 -5.18
C TYR A 11 -21.12 -11.12 -5.64
N ALA A 12 -22.04 -11.78 -6.35
CA ALA A 12 -23.37 -11.22 -6.52
C ALA A 12 -23.96 -10.97 -5.11
N PRO A 13 -24.21 -9.70 -4.72
CA PRO A 13 -24.78 -9.40 -3.43
C PRO A 13 -26.14 -10.09 -3.34
N ASP A 14 -26.46 -10.65 -2.17
CA ASP A 14 -27.80 -11.17 -1.99
C ASP A 14 -28.82 -10.02 -2.05
N GLN A 15 -30.08 -10.36 -2.33
CA GLN A 15 -31.15 -9.37 -2.45
C GLN A 15 -31.29 -8.52 -1.18
N ALA A 16 -30.97 -9.08 -0.01
CA ALA A 16 -31.00 -8.39 1.26
C ALA A 16 -29.92 -7.30 1.35
N THR A 17 -28.71 -7.56 0.85
CA THR A 17 -27.60 -6.59 0.80
C THR A 17 -27.95 -5.44 -0.13
N VAL A 18 -28.46 -5.74 -1.34
CA VAL A 18 -28.88 -4.71 -2.31
C VAL A 18 -29.99 -3.82 -1.71
N GLN A 19 -30.97 -4.43 -1.05
CA GLN A 19 -32.04 -3.69 -0.38
C GLN A 19 -31.50 -2.82 0.76
N ALA A 20 -30.57 -3.33 1.57
CA ALA A 20 -29.95 -2.59 2.66
C ALA A 20 -29.14 -1.40 2.15
N GLU A 21 -28.40 -1.56 1.05
CA GLU A 21 -27.64 -0.49 0.41
C GLU A 21 -28.54 0.63 -0.11
N HIS A 22 -29.63 0.27 -0.82
CA HIS A 22 -30.59 1.26 -1.31
C HIS A 22 -31.25 2.05 -0.16
N LEU A 23 -31.68 1.34 0.89
CA LEU A 23 -32.27 1.98 2.07
C LEU A 23 -31.26 2.85 2.81
N LEU A 24 -30.00 2.43 2.89
CA LEU A 24 -28.93 3.20 3.49
C LEU A 24 -28.65 4.49 2.70
N GLY A 25 -28.62 4.43 1.38
CA GLY A 25 -28.46 5.61 0.52
C GLY A 25 -29.56 6.65 0.76
N ALA A 26 -30.83 6.23 0.65
CA ALA A 26 -31.97 7.11 0.92
C ALA A 26 -31.97 7.66 2.35
N PHE A 27 -31.54 6.86 3.33
CA PHE A 27 -31.42 7.29 4.71
C PHE A 27 -30.35 8.38 4.89
N LEU A 28 -29.17 8.22 4.27
CA LEU A 28 -28.08 9.19 4.36
C LEU A 28 -28.35 10.47 3.57
N GLU A 29 -29.16 10.42 2.51
CA GLU A 29 -29.62 11.62 1.80
C GLU A 29 -30.55 12.48 2.67
N GLU A 30 -31.52 11.85 3.32
CA GLU A 30 -32.47 12.56 4.19
C GLU A 30 -31.79 13.07 5.47
N TYR A 31 -30.99 12.22 6.11
CA TYR A 31 -30.27 12.51 7.35
C TYR A 31 -28.78 12.75 7.10
N SER A 32 -28.48 13.67 6.19
CA SER A 32 -27.11 14.00 5.77
C SER A 32 -26.22 14.60 6.86
N THR A 33 -26.80 15.11 7.95
CA THR A 33 -26.07 15.64 9.11
C THR A 33 -26.50 14.97 10.42
N PRO A 34 -25.58 14.83 11.40
CA PRO A 34 -25.91 14.24 12.70
C PRO A 34 -26.99 15.03 13.45
N GLU A 35 -27.06 16.35 13.31
CA GLU A 35 -28.08 17.18 13.97
C GLU A 35 -29.48 16.84 13.48
N ARG A 36 -29.64 16.64 12.17
CA ARG A 36 -30.92 16.24 11.57
C ARG A 36 -31.37 14.90 12.13
N LEU A 37 -30.47 13.92 12.14
CA LEU A 37 -30.76 12.58 12.64
C LEU A 37 -31.10 12.59 14.15
N ARG A 38 -30.43 13.43 14.94
CA ARG A 38 -30.74 13.59 16.37
C ARG A 38 -32.14 14.14 16.62
N SER A 39 -32.62 15.03 15.75
CA SER A 39 -33.96 15.65 15.85
C SER A 39 -35.10 14.82 15.24
N ALA A 40 -34.76 13.73 14.55
CA ALA A 40 -35.72 12.93 13.82
C ALA A 40 -36.65 12.13 14.76
N ASP A 41 -37.89 11.90 14.31
CA ASP A 41 -38.80 11.01 15.02
C ASP A 41 -38.34 9.56 14.89
N LEU A 42 -38.15 8.90 16.04
CA LEU A 42 -37.64 7.53 16.08
C LEU A 42 -38.62 6.56 15.39
N LYS A 43 -39.92 6.78 15.54
CA LYS A 43 -40.94 5.91 14.95
C LYS A 43 -40.93 6.02 13.42
N ASP A 44 -40.79 7.23 12.88
CA ASP A 44 -40.65 7.46 11.44
C ASP A 44 -39.42 6.72 10.86
N ILE A 45 -38.24 6.89 11.47
CA ILE A 45 -37.01 6.19 11.03
C ILE A 45 -37.21 4.68 11.03
N GLN A 46 -37.83 4.16 12.09
CA GLN A 46 -38.05 2.75 12.27
C GLN A 46 -38.97 2.15 11.20
N GLU A 47 -40.11 2.79 10.94
CA GLU A 47 -41.10 2.31 9.96
C GLU A 47 -40.56 2.40 8.53
N ARG A 48 -39.87 3.48 8.18
CA ARG A 48 -39.42 3.74 6.80
C ARG A 48 -38.18 2.94 6.40
N TYR A 49 -37.17 2.84 7.28
CA TYR A 49 -35.86 2.30 6.89
C TYR A 49 -35.52 0.96 7.54
N PHE A 50 -35.90 0.76 8.81
CA PHE A 50 -35.40 -0.39 9.59
C PHE A 50 -36.39 -1.56 9.69
N LYS A 51 -37.68 -1.32 9.46
CA LYS A 51 -38.74 -2.34 9.55
C LYS A 51 -38.51 -3.49 8.60
N HIS A 52 -38.26 -3.19 7.33
CA HIS A 52 -38.06 -4.20 6.28
C HIS A 52 -36.76 -4.98 6.44
N LEU A 53 -35.78 -4.43 7.16
CA LEU A 53 -34.51 -5.09 7.47
C LEU A 53 -34.60 -5.98 8.72
N GLY A 54 -35.70 -5.95 9.48
CA GLY A 54 -35.80 -6.64 10.77
C GLY A 54 -34.91 -6.04 11.87
N LEU A 55 -34.50 -4.78 11.71
CA LEU A 55 -33.50 -4.11 12.55
C LEU A 55 -34.09 -2.95 13.38
N TYR A 56 -35.37 -3.05 13.75
CA TYR A 56 -36.13 -2.00 14.45
C TYR A 56 -35.40 -1.41 15.67
N ARG A 57 -34.70 -2.24 16.44
CA ARG A 57 -33.93 -1.80 17.63
C ARG A 57 -32.69 -0.96 17.28
N ARG A 58 -32.10 -1.14 16.09
CA ARG A 58 -30.88 -0.43 15.68
C ARG A 58 -31.12 1.06 15.43
N ALA A 59 -32.32 1.45 14.99
CA ALA A 59 -32.68 2.86 14.85
C ALA A 59 -32.48 3.63 16.16
N GLY A 60 -32.93 3.07 17.28
CA GLY A 60 -32.75 3.68 18.60
C GLY A 60 -31.27 3.77 19.01
N TRP A 61 -30.46 2.77 18.66
CA TRP A 61 -29.01 2.83 18.88
C TRP A 61 -28.34 3.90 18.04
N LEU A 62 -28.79 4.10 16.80
CA LEU A 62 -28.24 5.10 15.90
C LEU A 62 -28.54 6.52 16.39
N VAL A 63 -29.78 6.82 16.77
CA VAL A 63 -30.14 8.12 17.37
C VAL A 63 -29.31 8.37 18.63
N LYS A 64 -29.16 7.36 19.50
CA LYS A 64 -28.32 7.46 20.70
C LYS A 64 -26.84 7.63 20.38
N MET A 65 -26.33 6.94 19.36
CA MET A 65 -24.94 7.05 18.90
C MET A 65 -24.66 8.48 18.45
N VAL A 66 -25.56 9.06 17.67
CA VAL A 66 -25.44 10.43 17.15
C VAL A 66 -25.54 11.47 18.27
N ASP A 67 -26.47 11.30 19.20
CA ASP A 67 -26.55 12.16 20.38
C ASP A 67 -25.25 12.12 21.22
N GLN A 68 -24.64 10.94 21.37
CA GLN A 68 -23.33 10.81 22.03
C GLN A 68 -22.19 11.41 21.21
N LEU A 69 -22.19 11.20 19.89
CA LEU A 69 -21.19 11.75 18.98
C LEU A 69 -21.15 13.28 19.05
N LEU A 70 -22.31 13.92 19.12
CA LEU A 70 -22.42 15.39 19.23
C LEU A 70 -22.01 15.90 20.61
N ARG A 71 -22.21 15.12 21.69
CA ARG A 71 -21.84 15.50 23.06
C ARG A 71 -20.36 15.30 23.36
N ASP A 72 -19.78 14.20 22.88
CA ASP A 72 -18.38 13.83 23.10
C ASP A 72 -17.79 13.30 21.79
N PRO A 73 -17.45 14.19 20.85
CA PRO A 73 -16.88 13.77 19.58
C PRO A 73 -15.52 13.07 19.77
N PRO A 74 -15.17 12.11 18.89
CA PRO A 74 -13.83 11.51 18.87
C PRO A 74 -12.75 12.58 18.83
N ARG A 75 -11.70 12.39 19.62
CA ARG A 75 -10.56 13.31 19.67
C ARG A 75 -9.28 12.53 19.36
N PRO A 76 -8.38 13.06 18.50
CA PRO A 76 -7.12 12.40 18.22
C PRO A 76 -6.32 12.16 19.50
N GLY A 77 -5.72 10.97 19.62
CA GLY A 77 -4.92 10.56 20.78
C GLY A 77 -5.71 10.16 22.03
N ILE A 78 -7.03 10.40 22.08
CA ILE A 78 -7.87 10.00 23.21
C ILE A 78 -8.55 8.67 22.89
N LEU A 79 -7.93 7.58 23.35
CA LEU A 79 -8.51 6.24 23.22
C LEU A 79 -9.56 6.02 24.31
N ARG A 80 -10.77 5.62 23.89
CA ARG A 80 -11.84 5.22 24.80
C ARG A 80 -11.82 3.70 24.91
N GLN A 81 -11.92 3.19 26.13
CA GLN A 81 -11.99 1.75 26.36
C GLN A 81 -13.43 1.31 26.48
N LYS A 82 -13.76 0.18 25.85
CA LYS A 82 -15.04 -0.48 26.02
C LYS A 82 -14.80 -1.95 26.33
N ASN A 83 -15.28 -2.35 27.51
CA ASN A 83 -15.23 -3.73 27.94
C ASN A 83 -16.42 -4.46 27.34
N HIS A 84 -16.15 -5.34 26.38
CA HIS A 84 -17.12 -6.34 25.96
C HIS A 84 -16.96 -7.60 26.81
N ARG A 85 -17.98 -8.48 26.83
CA ARG A 85 -18.03 -9.69 27.68
C ARG A 85 -16.79 -10.60 27.60
N TYR A 86 -16.00 -10.52 26.54
CA TYR A 86 -14.88 -11.44 26.27
C TYR A 86 -13.55 -10.76 25.94
N ALA A 87 -13.55 -9.47 25.58
CA ALA A 87 -12.35 -8.70 25.30
C ALA A 87 -12.66 -7.20 25.39
N GLY A 88 -11.74 -6.42 25.93
CA GLY A 88 -11.77 -4.97 25.82
C GLY A 88 -11.13 -4.53 24.51
N TYR A 89 -11.66 -3.46 23.91
CA TYR A 89 -10.98 -2.76 22.82
C TYR A 89 -10.86 -1.27 23.15
N ALA A 90 -9.84 -0.63 22.57
CA ALA A 90 -9.57 0.79 22.74
C ALA A 90 -9.54 1.47 21.38
N CYS A 91 -10.47 2.41 21.15
CA CYS A 91 -10.48 3.27 19.96
C CYS A 91 -11.15 4.60 20.27
N GLU A 92 -10.98 5.60 19.39
CA GLU A 92 -11.50 6.96 19.59
C GLU A 92 -13.04 7.01 19.58
N VAL A 93 -13.69 6.00 18.99
CA VAL A 93 -15.14 5.88 18.84
C VAL A 93 -15.77 4.81 19.77
N ALA A 94 -14.97 4.15 20.63
CA ALA A 94 -15.45 2.99 21.39
C ALA A 94 -16.60 3.34 22.35
N HIS A 95 -16.61 4.56 22.89
CA HIS A 95 -17.63 5.03 23.83
C HIS A 95 -19.01 5.19 23.20
N LEU A 96 -19.10 5.25 21.87
CA LEU A 96 -20.37 5.46 21.18
C LEU A 96 -21.29 4.23 21.28
N ALA A 97 -22.59 4.48 21.36
CA ALA A 97 -23.63 3.46 21.41
C ALA A 97 -23.64 2.67 20.10
N GLY A 98 -23.87 1.36 20.18
CA GLY A 98 -23.92 0.49 19.00
C GLY A 98 -22.55 0.18 18.36
N VAL A 99 -21.47 0.90 18.71
CA VAL A 99 -20.11 0.55 18.27
C VAL A 99 -19.67 -0.72 18.99
N GLY A 100 -19.33 -1.75 18.21
CA GLY A 100 -18.78 -3.04 18.66
C GLY A 100 -17.38 -3.29 18.09
N ASP A 101 -16.87 -4.52 18.24
CA ASP A 101 -15.58 -4.95 17.69
C ASP A 101 -15.49 -4.66 16.18
N TYR A 102 -16.49 -5.09 15.41
CA TYR A 102 -16.57 -4.84 13.96
C TYR A 102 -16.45 -3.36 13.61
N SER A 103 -17.27 -2.50 14.22
CA SER A 103 -17.27 -1.07 13.93
C SER A 103 -15.97 -0.39 14.34
N SER A 104 -15.34 -0.87 15.41
CA SER A 104 -14.05 -0.36 15.89
C SER A 104 -12.92 -0.73 14.94
N ASP A 105 -12.89 -1.97 14.44
CA ASP A 105 -11.94 -2.40 13.44
C ASP A 105 -12.15 -1.64 12.12
N ALA A 106 -13.41 -1.50 11.67
CA ALA A 106 -13.74 -0.72 10.49
C ALA A 106 -13.31 0.76 10.62
N TRP A 107 -13.51 1.38 11.78
CA TRP A 107 -13.02 2.74 12.04
C TRP A 107 -11.50 2.84 11.90
N ARG A 108 -10.76 1.89 12.49
CA ARG A 108 -9.29 1.85 12.43
C ARG A 108 -8.76 1.60 11.02
N LEU A 109 -9.47 0.80 10.23
CA LEU A 109 -9.15 0.51 8.83
C LEU A 109 -9.41 1.71 7.92
N PHE A 110 -10.61 2.27 7.96
CA PHE A 110 -11.08 3.18 6.91
C PHE A 110 -11.04 4.66 7.31
N CYS A 111 -11.21 4.97 8.59
CA CYS A 111 -11.46 6.35 9.02
C CYS A 111 -10.26 6.96 9.74
N LYS A 112 -9.53 6.17 10.53
CA LYS A 112 -8.51 6.67 11.45
C LYS A 112 -7.41 7.48 10.77
N LYS A 113 -6.87 7.00 9.65
CA LYS A 113 -5.81 7.73 8.91
C LYS A 113 -6.26 9.12 8.47
N SER A 114 -7.44 9.23 7.84
CA SER A 114 -8.03 10.49 7.41
C SER A 114 -8.38 11.40 8.57
N PHE A 115 -8.90 10.82 9.66
CA PHE A 115 -9.24 11.55 10.88
C PHE A 115 -8.02 12.23 11.52
N TYR A 116 -6.87 11.53 11.62
CA TYR A 116 -5.64 12.12 12.15
C TYR A 116 -4.96 13.08 11.16
N ALA A 117 -5.04 12.80 9.85
CA ALA A 117 -4.54 13.71 8.83
C ALA A 117 -5.19 15.09 8.89
N GLY A 118 -6.51 15.15 9.15
CA GLY A 118 -7.24 16.41 9.37
C GLY A 118 -6.72 17.24 10.55
N HIS A 119 -6.00 16.61 11.48
CA HIS A 119 -5.38 17.24 12.64
C HIS A 119 -3.85 17.40 12.50
N GLN A 120 -3.31 17.17 11.29
CA GLN A 120 -1.87 17.25 10.99
C GLN A 120 -1.01 16.27 11.82
N ILE A 121 -1.59 15.16 12.26
CA ILE A 121 -0.88 14.11 13.00
C ILE A 121 -0.62 12.94 12.06
N VAL A 122 0.66 12.58 11.90
CA VAL A 122 1.05 11.39 11.14
C VAL A 122 0.97 10.17 12.04
N VAL A 123 0.12 9.21 11.66
CA VAL A 123 -0.04 7.93 12.37
C VAL A 123 0.40 6.80 11.46
N ALA A 124 1.02 5.77 12.05
CA ALA A 124 1.35 4.55 11.35
C ALA A 124 0.09 3.85 10.83
N ASP A 125 0.25 3.09 9.75
CA ASP A 125 -0.82 2.30 9.16
C ASP A 125 -1.19 1.13 10.10
N GLU A 126 -2.19 1.35 10.96
CA GLU A 126 -2.63 0.36 11.95
C GLU A 126 -3.17 -0.93 11.32
N TRP A 127 -3.65 -0.85 10.08
CA TRP A 127 -4.22 -1.98 9.35
C TRP A 127 -3.28 -3.19 9.26
N ARG A 128 -1.96 -2.96 9.30
CA ARG A 128 -0.94 -4.03 9.30
C ARG A 128 -0.90 -4.85 10.59
N THR A 129 -1.45 -4.31 11.68
CA THR A 129 -1.47 -4.93 13.02
C THR A 129 -2.88 -5.35 13.45
N LEU A 130 -3.88 -5.06 12.61
CA LEU A 130 -5.27 -5.38 12.90
C LEU A 130 -5.57 -6.85 12.61
N GLU A 131 -6.22 -7.51 13.57
CA GLU A 131 -6.71 -8.88 13.44
C GLU A 131 -8.25 -8.89 13.60
N PRO A 132 -8.99 -8.37 12.61
CA PRO A 132 -10.45 -8.30 12.71
C PRO A 132 -11.05 -9.70 12.73
N LYS A 133 -12.09 -9.90 13.55
CA LYS A 133 -12.81 -11.18 13.61
C LYS A 133 -13.80 -11.34 12.45
N ASP A 134 -14.28 -10.23 11.92
CA ASP A 134 -15.28 -10.23 10.84
C ASP A 134 -14.71 -10.79 9.53
N LYS A 135 -15.51 -11.62 8.86
CA LYS A 135 -15.09 -12.30 7.63
C LYS A 135 -14.82 -11.34 6.47
N ASN A 136 -15.57 -10.24 6.37
CA ASN A 136 -15.45 -9.31 5.26
C ASN A 136 -14.25 -8.38 5.49
N LEU A 137 -14.03 -7.93 6.72
CA LEU A 137 -12.83 -7.15 7.08
C LEU A 137 -11.54 -7.96 6.90
N ARG A 138 -11.53 -9.25 7.27
CA ARG A 138 -10.38 -10.13 7.00
C ARG A 138 -10.07 -10.24 5.52
N ARG A 139 -11.08 -10.51 4.70
CA ARG A 139 -10.91 -10.58 3.23
C ARG A 139 -10.43 -9.25 2.65
N TYR A 140 -10.94 -8.13 3.16
CA TYR A 140 -10.46 -6.81 2.77
C TYR A 140 -8.96 -6.65 3.07
N LEU A 141 -8.52 -7.00 4.28
CA LEU A 141 -7.11 -6.95 4.68
C LEU A 141 -6.21 -7.91 3.91
N GLU A 142 -6.68 -9.12 3.62
CA GLU A 142 -5.96 -10.08 2.77
C GLU A 142 -5.72 -9.49 1.37
N ARG A 143 -6.75 -8.87 0.79
CA ARG A 143 -6.63 -8.18 -0.50
C ARG A 143 -5.67 -7.00 -0.44
N GLU A 144 -5.80 -6.11 0.55
CA GLU A 144 -4.93 -4.95 0.72
C GLU A 144 -3.46 -5.38 0.92
N THR A 145 -3.22 -6.41 1.72
CA THR A 145 -1.88 -6.97 1.94
C THR A 145 -1.28 -7.51 0.63
N ARG A 146 -2.09 -8.20 -0.18
CA ARG A 146 -1.65 -8.70 -1.49
C ARG A 146 -1.33 -7.56 -2.46
N GLU A 147 -2.17 -6.54 -2.50
CA GLU A 147 -1.96 -5.36 -3.34
C GLU A 147 -0.70 -4.58 -2.93
N GLU A 148 -0.46 -4.41 -1.63
CA GLU A 148 0.77 -3.83 -1.08
C GLU A 148 2.00 -4.63 -1.53
N GLN A 149 1.96 -5.96 -1.43
CA GLN A 149 3.06 -6.81 -1.90
C GLN A 149 3.33 -6.63 -3.40
N VAL A 150 2.27 -6.54 -4.22
CA VAL A 150 2.40 -6.28 -5.66
C VAL A 150 3.03 -4.90 -5.91
N ARG A 151 2.62 -3.87 -5.17
CA ARG A 151 3.20 -2.52 -5.28
C ARG A 151 4.69 -2.53 -4.95
N LEU A 152 5.08 -3.15 -3.82
CA LEU A 152 6.48 -3.25 -3.40
C LEU A 152 7.34 -4.01 -4.41
N LEU A 153 6.82 -5.10 -4.99
CA LEU A 153 7.52 -5.83 -6.05
C LEU A 153 7.64 -5.01 -7.34
N THR A 154 6.61 -4.25 -7.69
CA THR A 154 6.63 -3.37 -8.87
C THR A 154 7.66 -2.26 -8.71
N ASP A 155 7.73 -1.63 -7.53
CA ASP A 155 8.71 -0.59 -7.22
C ASP A 155 10.14 -1.13 -7.25
N ASP A 156 10.38 -2.35 -6.76
CA ASP A 156 11.68 -3.02 -6.87
C ASP A 156 12.08 -3.24 -8.33
N VAL A 157 11.17 -3.77 -9.15
CA VAL A 157 11.42 -4.00 -10.58
C VAL A 157 11.73 -2.69 -11.30
N ILE A 158 10.94 -1.64 -11.07
CA ILE A 158 11.17 -0.31 -11.64
C ILE A 158 12.55 0.23 -11.22
N SER A 159 12.89 0.12 -9.94
CA SER A 159 14.18 0.55 -9.41
C SER A 159 15.36 -0.18 -10.06
N ARG A 160 15.22 -1.50 -10.26
CA ARG A 160 16.23 -2.33 -10.94
C ARG A 160 16.35 -2.00 -12.41
N MET A 161 15.25 -1.77 -13.11
CA MET A 161 15.27 -1.33 -14.52
C MET A 161 15.97 0.03 -14.66
N ALA A 162 15.66 0.99 -13.78
CA ALA A 162 16.34 2.28 -13.76
C ALA A 162 17.85 2.15 -13.48
N ALA A 163 18.27 1.19 -12.65
CA ALA A 163 19.68 0.90 -12.41
C ALA A 163 20.39 0.33 -13.65
N VAL A 164 19.74 -0.58 -14.37
CA VAL A 164 20.26 -1.15 -15.64
C VAL A 164 20.39 -0.06 -16.70
N GLU A 165 19.42 0.84 -16.81
CA GLU A 165 19.48 1.96 -17.74
C GLU A 165 20.63 2.92 -17.43
N ARG A 166 20.80 3.29 -16.15
CA ARG A 166 21.96 4.10 -15.71
C ARG A 166 23.30 3.42 -16.03
N PHE A 167 23.39 2.11 -15.82
CA PHE A 167 24.59 1.34 -16.16
C PHE A 167 24.86 1.35 -17.67
N SER A 168 23.83 1.14 -18.49
CA SER A 168 23.93 1.19 -19.96
C SER A 168 24.41 2.56 -20.46
N ILE A 169 23.87 3.65 -19.90
CA ILE A 169 24.31 5.01 -20.21
C ILE A 169 25.79 5.22 -19.83
N SER A 170 26.20 4.78 -18.65
CA SER A 170 27.59 4.88 -18.19
C SER A 170 28.56 4.09 -19.08
N LEU A 171 28.16 2.87 -19.49
CA LEU A 171 28.95 2.04 -20.38
C LEU A 171 29.12 2.70 -21.76
N LYS A 172 28.02 3.25 -22.33
CA LYS A 172 28.07 4.01 -23.58
C LYS A 172 28.98 5.24 -23.48
N ALA A 173 28.88 6.01 -22.40
CA ALA A 173 29.75 7.17 -22.18
C ALA A 173 31.24 6.77 -22.11
N SER A 174 31.54 5.67 -21.42
CA SER A 174 32.90 5.14 -21.27
C SER A 174 33.47 4.65 -22.60
N THR A 175 32.68 3.94 -23.41
CA THR A 175 33.13 3.47 -24.73
C THR A 175 33.32 4.64 -25.70
N THR A 176 32.45 5.64 -25.70
CA THR A 176 32.62 6.87 -26.48
C THR A 176 33.87 7.65 -26.06
N ALA A 177 34.12 7.80 -24.76
CA ALA A 177 35.31 8.48 -24.25
C ALA A 177 36.60 7.74 -24.63
N TRP A 178 36.61 6.41 -24.50
CA TRP A 178 37.73 5.57 -24.91
C TRP A 178 38.01 5.69 -26.41
N ALA A 179 36.98 5.63 -27.25
CA ALA A 179 37.12 5.77 -28.70
C ALA A 179 37.69 7.14 -29.09
N ALA A 180 37.22 8.21 -28.45
CA ALA A 180 37.73 9.57 -28.67
C ALA A 180 39.21 9.70 -28.27
N ASP A 181 39.63 9.13 -27.14
CA ASP A 181 41.03 9.14 -26.71
C ASP A 181 41.92 8.34 -27.66
N TRP A 182 41.46 7.17 -28.12
CA TRP A 182 42.19 6.37 -29.11
C TRP A 182 42.46 7.15 -30.39
N VAL A 183 41.45 7.84 -30.94
CA VAL A 183 41.61 8.69 -32.14
C VAL A 183 42.60 9.83 -31.88
N ARG A 184 42.55 10.45 -30.70
CA ARG A 184 43.50 11.52 -30.30
C ARG A 184 44.94 11.01 -30.28
N ARG A 185 45.17 9.82 -29.71
CA ARG A 185 46.51 9.19 -29.68
C ARG A 185 47.02 8.86 -31.08
N GLN A 186 46.17 8.34 -31.96
CA GLN A 186 46.54 8.05 -33.35
C GLN A 186 46.96 9.32 -34.11
N ARG A 187 46.25 10.43 -33.92
CA ARG A 187 46.63 11.72 -34.51
C ARG A 187 47.96 12.23 -33.98
N SER A 188 48.17 12.13 -32.66
CA SER A 188 49.42 12.57 -32.01
C SER A 188 50.63 11.74 -32.48
N ALA A 189 50.46 10.43 -32.65
CA ALA A 189 51.52 9.55 -33.15
C ALA A 189 51.93 9.90 -34.60
N ARG A 190 50.98 10.27 -35.46
CA ARG A 190 51.27 10.70 -36.84
C ARG A 190 52.03 12.02 -36.91
N SER A 191 51.86 12.94 -35.95
CA SER A 191 52.58 14.22 -35.93
C SER A 191 54.05 14.10 -35.49
N THR A 192 54.44 13.03 -34.79
CA THR A 192 55.81 12.82 -34.29
C THR A 192 56.72 12.01 -35.21
N THR A 193 56.20 11.39 -36.27
CA THR A 193 56.99 10.54 -37.18
C THR A 193 57.53 11.35 -38.36
N THR A 194 58.53 12.20 -38.10
CA THR A 194 59.43 12.75 -39.13
C THR A 194 60.81 12.07 -39.11
N SER A 195 60.94 10.93 -38.43
CA SER A 195 62.09 10.02 -38.61
C SER A 195 61.60 8.59 -38.83
N ARG A 196 62.09 7.96 -39.91
CA ARG A 196 61.82 6.57 -40.33
C ARG A 196 62.21 5.57 -39.23
N PRO A 197 61.31 4.66 -38.81
CA PRO A 197 61.71 3.43 -38.14
C PRO A 197 61.47 2.19 -39.01
N ALA A 198 62.38 1.24 -38.86
CA ALA A 198 62.42 -0.05 -39.52
C ALA A 198 61.21 -0.95 -39.18
N GLU A 199 60.87 -1.81 -40.12
CA GLU A 199 59.74 -2.74 -40.12
C GLU A 199 59.76 -3.70 -38.91
N GLY A 200 58.77 -3.56 -38.02
CA GLY A 200 58.56 -4.45 -36.88
C GLY A 200 57.08 -4.52 -36.49
N SER A 201 56.51 -5.72 -36.61
CA SER A 201 55.08 -6.09 -36.57
C SER A 201 54.22 -5.49 -35.44
N ILE A 202 53.17 -4.75 -35.83
CA ILE A 202 52.17 -4.06 -34.97
C ILE A 202 51.13 -5.04 -34.36
N PHE A 203 51.07 -6.30 -34.81
CA PHE A 203 50.01 -7.24 -34.40
C PHE A 203 50.17 -7.85 -32.99
N GLY A 204 51.34 -7.72 -32.34
CA GLY A 204 51.60 -8.35 -31.04
C GLY A 204 50.92 -7.70 -29.82
N LEU A 205 50.62 -6.40 -29.85
CA LEU A 205 50.16 -5.66 -28.66
C LEU A 205 48.64 -5.72 -28.42
N PHE A 206 47.87 -6.24 -29.38
CA PHE A 206 46.40 -6.30 -29.26
C PHE A 206 45.90 -7.41 -28.33
N ARG A 207 46.70 -8.45 -28.06
CA ARG A 207 46.25 -9.63 -27.31
C ARG A 207 46.40 -9.52 -25.79
N GLN A 208 47.32 -8.69 -25.28
CA GLN A 208 47.67 -8.70 -23.86
C GLN A 208 46.73 -7.88 -22.95
N ARG A 209 45.97 -6.90 -23.49
CA ARG A 209 45.24 -5.93 -22.65
C ARG A 209 43.75 -6.24 -22.44
N ALA A 210 43.12 -6.99 -23.35
CA ALA A 210 41.72 -7.38 -23.20
C ALA A 210 41.49 -8.36 -22.03
N TYR A 211 42.52 -9.11 -21.64
CA TYR A 211 42.43 -10.07 -20.52
C TYR A 211 42.49 -9.44 -19.12
N ASN A 212 43.08 -8.24 -18.97
CA ASN A 212 43.30 -7.63 -17.65
C ASN A 212 42.17 -6.71 -17.17
N THR A 213 41.20 -6.38 -18.02
CA THR A 213 40.02 -5.56 -17.66
C THR A 213 38.79 -6.37 -17.27
N VAL A 214 38.86 -7.71 -17.36
CA VAL A 214 37.80 -8.62 -16.90
C VAL A 214 38.30 -9.40 -15.69
N GLN A 215 38.77 -8.69 -14.65
CA GLN A 215 38.73 -9.24 -13.30
C GLN A 215 37.53 -8.62 -12.57
N PRO A 216 36.51 -9.41 -12.22
CA PRO A 216 35.41 -8.92 -11.40
C PRO A 216 35.95 -8.66 -10.00
N SER A 217 36.21 -7.39 -9.68
CA SER A 217 36.49 -6.97 -8.31
C SER A 217 35.21 -7.14 -7.46
N GLY A 218 35.11 -8.28 -6.78
CA GLY A 218 34.69 -8.34 -5.38
C GLY A 218 33.23 -8.06 -4.98
N CYS A 219 32.27 -7.90 -5.90
CA CYS A 219 30.87 -7.64 -5.50
C CYS A 219 29.96 -8.89 -5.39
N ASP A 220 30.37 -10.07 -5.85
CA ASP A 220 29.48 -11.24 -5.91
C ASP A 220 29.32 -12.04 -4.60
N ARG A 221 29.99 -11.66 -3.50
CA ARG A 221 29.81 -12.36 -2.20
C ARG A 221 28.66 -11.86 -1.33
N PHE A 222 28.03 -10.73 -1.64
CA PHE A 222 26.96 -10.19 -0.78
C PHE A 222 25.53 -10.49 -1.25
N LEU A 223 25.33 -10.95 -2.49
CA LEU A 223 23.97 -11.13 -3.03
C LEU A 223 23.34 -12.51 -2.74
N ASN A 224 24.10 -13.51 -2.28
CA ASN A 224 23.56 -14.86 -2.03
C ASN A 224 23.30 -15.22 -0.54
N ALA A 225 23.60 -14.34 0.42
CA ALA A 225 23.44 -14.66 1.84
C ALA A 225 22.05 -14.34 2.44
N ARG A 226 21.17 -13.61 1.74
CA ARG A 226 19.93 -13.08 2.33
C ARG A 226 18.62 -13.79 1.95
N LEU A 227 18.66 -14.79 1.07
CA LEU A 227 17.46 -15.47 0.54
C LEU A 227 17.18 -16.86 1.13
N ARG A 228 17.81 -17.23 2.24
CA ARG A 228 17.48 -18.48 2.96
C ARG A 228 17.14 -18.21 4.43
N ARG A 229 15.98 -17.60 4.68
CA ARG A 229 15.27 -17.79 5.95
C ARG A 229 13.93 -18.45 5.65
N PRO A 230 13.68 -19.69 6.10
CA PRO A 230 12.33 -20.25 6.04
C PRO A 230 11.43 -19.48 7.02
N LEU A 231 10.31 -18.97 6.50
CA LEU A 231 9.19 -18.50 7.31
C LEU A 231 8.65 -19.69 8.10
N LYS A 232 8.95 -19.75 9.40
CA LYS A 232 8.23 -20.59 10.35
C LYS A 232 6.92 -19.87 10.69
N TYR A 233 5.80 -20.43 10.28
CA TYR A 233 4.49 -20.06 10.84
C TYR A 233 4.30 -20.77 12.19
N PRO A 234 3.83 -20.09 13.24
CA PRO A 234 3.38 -20.75 14.46
C PRO A 234 2.00 -21.41 14.22
N THR A 235 1.90 -22.69 14.59
CA THR A 235 0.65 -23.43 14.83
C THR A 235 0.03 -23.04 16.16
#